data_AF-A0A8T2ISF8-F1
#
_entry.id   AF-A0A8T2ISF8-F1
#
_cell.length_a   1.000
_cell.length_b   1.000
_cell.length_c   1.000
_cell.angle_alpha   90.00
_cell.angle_beta   90.00
_cell.angle_gamma   90.00
#
_symmetry.space_group_name_H-M   'P 1'
#
loop_
_entity.id
_entity.type
_entity.pdbx_description
1 polymer ?
#
loop_
_entity_poly.entity_id
_entity_poly.type
_entity_poly.pdbx_seq_one_letter_code
_entity_poly.pdbx_strand_id
1 'polypeptide(L)'
;SREQIKEHLWNDHFAEYGRSICMFRTEKIQKLVAMGIPESLRGELWLIFSGAITEISCHPGYYNELVKESMGKCCLANEEIERDLHRSLPEHPAFQNETGIAALRRVLTAYAYRNPKIGYCQ
;
A
#
# COMPACT_ATOMS: atom_id res chain seq x y z
N SER A 1 6.79 -17.28 -19.14
CA SER A 1 6.60 -15.82 -19.29
C SER A 1 7.65 -15.08 -18.45
N ARG A 2 7.88 -13.79 -18.70
CA ARG A 2 8.83 -12.99 -17.89
C ARG A 2 8.47 -12.98 -16.41
N GLU A 3 7.18 -12.97 -16.07
CA GLU A 3 6.72 -13.04 -14.68
C GLU A 3 7.05 -14.39 -14.03
N GLN A 4 6.85 -15.52 -14.71
CA GLN A 4 7.21 -16.84 -14.19
C GLN A 4 8.70 -16.96 -13.85
N ILE A 5 9.59 -16.34 -14.64
CA ILE A 5 11.02 -16.32 -14.36
C ILE A 5 11.29 -15.55 -13.06
N LYS A 6 10.65 -14.39 -12.86
CA LYS A 6 10.78 -13.64 -11.61
C LYS A 6 10.27 -14.46 -10.43
N GLU A 7 9.08 -15.05 -10.53
CA GLU A 7 8.51 -15.90 -9.47
C GLU A 7 9.45 -17.03 -9.06
N HIS A 8 10.07 -17.70 -10.04
CA HIS A 8 11.04 -18.75 -9.77
C HIS A 8 12.26 -18.23 -9.00
N LEU A 9 12.87 -17.13 -9.45
CA LEU A 9 14.03 -16.52 -8.77
C LEU A 9 13.70 -16.07 -7.34
N TRP A 10 12.49 -15.57 -7.11
CA TRP A 10 12.01 -15.20 -5.78
C TRP A 10 11.79 -16.44 -4.89
N ASN A 11 11.23 -17.52 -5.45
CA ASN A 11 11.06 -18.78 -4.73
C ASN A 11 12.40 -19.41 -4.33
N ASP A 12 13.41 -19.37 -5.20
CA ASP A 12 14.76 -19.83 -4.87
C ASP A 12 15.37 -19.03 -3.72
N HIS A 13 15.14 -17.70 -3.71
CA HIS A 13 15.57 -16.84 -2.61
C HIS A 13 14.85 -17.18 -1.31
N PHE A 14 13.53 -17.44 -1.37
CA PHE A 14 12.76 -17.84 -0.20
C PHE A 14 13.17 -19.20 0.36
N ALA A 15 13.57 -20.15 -0.51
CA ALA A 15 14.05 -21.45 -0.07
C ALA A 15 15.35 -21.34 0.74
N GLU A 16 16.19 -20.36 0.41
CA GLU A 16 17.50 -20.16 1.04
C GLU A 16 17.42 -19.28 2.30
N TYR A 17 16.64 -18.19 2.27
CA TYR A 17 16.62 -17.17 3.33
C TYR A 17 15.29 -17.05 4.09
N GLY A 18 14.31 -17.89 3.74
CA GLY A 18 12.95 -17.80 4.24
C GLY A 18 12.14 -16.66 3.63
N ARG A 19 10.88 -16.56 4.05
CA ARG A 19 9.87 -15.59 3.56
C ARG A 19 9.39 -14.68 4.70
N SER A 20 10.35 -14.06 5.38
CA SER A 20 10.11 -13.16 6.52
C SER A 20 11.18 -12.06 6.54
N ILE A 21 11.21 -11.23 7.59
CA ILE A 21 12.16 -10.13 7.76
C ILE A 21 13.63 -10.61 7.69
N CYS A 22 13.91 -11.89 7.92
CA CYS A 22 15.26 -12.42 7.76
C CYS A 22 15.80 -12.36 6.32
N MET A 23 14.93 -12.26 5.30
CA MET A 23 15.33 -12.27 3.89
C MET A 23 16.04 -10.99 3.40
N PHE A 24 16.05 -9.92 4.22
CA PHE A 24 16.55 -8.59 3.86
C PHE A 24 18.07 -8.41 3.89
N ARG A 25 18.81 -9.33 4.52
CA ARG A 25 20.21 -9.09 4.90
C ARG A 25 21.22 -9.58 3.85
N THR A 26 20.84 -9.60 2.57
CA THR A 26 21.67 -10.15 1.49
C THR A 26 21.80 -9.16 0.34
N GLU A 27 22.89 -9.21 -0.42
CA GLU A 27 23.00 -8.44 -1.67
C GLU A 27 22.05 -8.98 -2.76
N LYS A 28 21.69 -10.27 -2.67
CA LYS A 28 20.82 -10.97 -3.62
C LYS A 28 19.42 -10.36 -3.69
N ILE A 29 18.86 -9.94 -2.55
CA ILE A 29 17.52 -9.33 -2.51
C ILE A 29 17.48 -8.00 -3.26
N GLN A 30 18.53 -7.18 -3.18
CA GLN A 30 18.58 -5.89 -3.88
C GLN A 30 18.51 -6.08 -5.40
N LYS A 31 19.20 -7.10 -5.92
CA LYS A 31 19.14 -7.48 -7.34
C LYS A 31 17.73 -7.96 -7.73
N LEU A 32 17.09 -8.78 -6.90
CA LEU A 32 15.72 -9.27 -7.15
C LEU A 32 14.71 -8.13 -7.21
N VAL A 33 14.81 -7.17 -6.27
CA VAL A 33 13.95 -5.97 -6.26
C VAL A 33 14.19 -5.10 -7.49
N ALA A 34 15.46 -4.89 -7.89
CA ALA A 34 15.80 -4.13 -9.09
C ALA A 34 15.29 -4.78 -10.39
N MET A 35 15.21 -6.11 -10.44
CA MET A 35 14.59 -6.85 -11.55
C MET A 35 13.05 -6.78 -11.53
N GLY A 36 12.48 -6.33 -10.43
CA GLY A 36 11.04 -6.16 -10.21
C GLY A 36 10.42 -7.31 -9.43
N ILE A 37 9.52 -6.96 -8.52
CA ILE A 37 8.74 -7.91 -7.74
C ILE A 37 7.59 -8.48 -8.62
N PRO A 38 7.41 -9.82 -8.68
CA PRO A 38 6.29 -10.46 -9.34
C PRO A 38 4.96 -9.92 -8.85
N GLU A 39 4.00 -9.74 -9.76
CA GLU A 39 2.68 -9.19 -9.41
C GLU A 39 2.01 -9.93 -8.25
N SER A 40 2.05 -11.26 -8.27
CA SER A 40 1.51 -12.16 -7.24
C SER A 40 2.12 -11.96 -5.85
N LEU A 41 3.34 -11.42 -5.76
CA LEU A 41 4.08 -11.24 -4.50
C LEU A 41 4.09 -9.80 -3.99
N ARG A 42 3.66 -8.81 -4.81
CA ARG A 42 3.75 -7.38 -4.44
C ARG A 42 3.00 -7.05 -3.14
N GLY A 43 1.78 -7.55 -2.99
CA GLY A 43 0.94 -7.25 -1.83
C GLY A 43 1.62 -7.62 -0.51
N GLU A 44 2.21 -8.80 -0.44
CA GLU A 44 2.95 -9.25 0.74
C GLU A 44 4.30 -8.54 0.87
N LEU A 45 5.12 -8.56 -0.17
CA LEU A 45 6.49 -8.07 -0.07
C LEU A 45 6.55 -6.57 0.20
N TRP A 46 5.67 -5.75 -0.37
CA TRP A 46 5.61 -4.33 -0.06
C TRP A 46 5.25 -4.05 1.40
N LEU A 47 4.37 -4.85 2.01
CA LEU A 47 4.03 -4.73 3.43
C LEU A 47 5.21 -5.10 4.33
N ILE A 48 5.94 -6.16 3.98
CA ILE A 48 7.14 -6.55 4.73
C ILE A 48 8.23 -5.48 4.56
N PHE A 49 8.47 -5.00 3.33
CA PHE A 49 9.57 -4.10 2.98
C PHE A 49 9.42 -2.70 3.59
N SER A 50 8.19 -2.21 3.67
CA SER A 50 7.87 -0.93 4.32
C SER A 50 7.82 -1.03 5.85
N GLY A 51 7.82 -2.24 6.41
CA GLY A 51 7.55 -2.47 7.83
C GLY A 51 6.07 -2.33 8.21
N ALA A 52 5.17 -2.03 7.26
CA ALA A 52 3.74 -1.84 7.51
C ALA A 52 3.07 -3.09 8.13
N ILE A 53 3.55 -4.29 7.81
CA ILE A 53 3.05 -5.53 8.43
C ILE A 53 3.22 -5.53 9.95
N THR A 54 4.31 -4.95 10.46
CA THR A 54 4.59 -4.82 11.89
C THR A 54 3.67 -3.79 12.52
N GLU A 55 3.52 -2.62 11.87
CA GLU A 55 2.62 -1.56 12.34
C GLU A 55 1.17 -2.03 12.46
N ILE A 56 0.68 -2.80 11.48
CA ILE A 56 -0.67 -3.41 11.51
C ILE A 56 -0.81 -4.37 12.69
N SER A 57 0.23 -5.18 12.94
CA SER A 57 0.22 -6.18 14.02
C SER A 57 0.27 -5.54 15.40
N CYS A 58 1.02 -4.45 15.55
CA CYS A 58 1.15 -3.72 16.81
C CYS A 58 -0.07 -2.86 17.15
N HIS A 59 -0.86 -2.45 16.15
CA HIS A 59 -1.99 -1.53 16.31
C HIS A 59 -3.30 -2.10 15.74
N PRO A 60 -3.80 -3.22 16.29
CA PRO A 60 -5.02 -3.85 15.78
C PRO A 60 -6.21 -2.88 15.90
N GLY A 61 -6.98 -2.74 14.82
CA GLY A 61 -8.17 -1.88 14.78
C GLY A 61 -7.91 -0.39 14.55
N TYR A 62 -6.66 0.07 14.65
CA TYR A 62 -6.30 1.50 14.56
C TYR A 62 -6.80 2.18 13.29
N TYR A 63 -6.61 1.54 12.13
CA TYR A 63 -7.11 2.09 10.86
C TYR A 63 -8.64 2.25 10.83
N ASN A 64 -9.38 1.29 11.41
CA ASN A 64 -10.85 1.34 11.42
C ASN A 64 -11.36 2.50 12.30
N GLU A 65 -10.73 2.71 13.45
CA GLU A 65 -11.01 3.85 14.33
C GLU A 65 -10.68 5.17 13.63
N LEU A 66 -9.51 5.25 12.99
CA LEU A 66 -9.06 6.42 12.28
C LEU A 66 -10.03 6.81 11.14
N VAL A 67 -10.49 5.84 10.35
CA VAL A 67 -11.51 6.06 9.32
C VAL A 67 -12.81 6.56 9.95
N LYS A 68 -13.28 5.94 11.03
CA LYS A 68 -14.51 6.36 11.71
C LYS A 68 -14.43 7.81 12.19
N GLU A 69 -13.28 8.23 12.71
CA GLU A 69 -13.07 9.59 13.19
C GLU A 69 -12.84 10.61 12.08
N SER A 70 -12.23 10.22 10.96
CA SER A 70 -11.88 11.13 9.88
C SER A 70 -13.06 11.39 8.93
N MET A 71 -13.92 10.39 8.74
CA MET A 71 -15.04 10.47 7.79
C MET A 71 -16.08 11.50 8.23
N GLY A 72 -16.56 12.29 7.27
CA GLY A 72 -17.60 13.32 7.51
C GLY A 72 -17.08 14.63 8.13
N LYS A 73 -15.77 14.75 8.40
CA LYS A 73 -15.17 16.03 8.79
C LYS A 73 -15.05 16.96 7.58
N CYS A 74 -15.45 18.21 7.74
CA CYS A 74 -15.18 19.24 6.73
C CYS A 74 -13.84 19.91 7.05
N CYS A 75 -12.86 19.71 6.17
CA CYS A 75 -11.58 20.41 6.20
C CYS A 75 -11.07 20.57 4.76
N LEU A 76 -10.14 21.52 4.57
CA LEU A 76 -9.56 21.80 3.25
C LEU A 76 -9.04 20.52 2.57
N ALA A 77 -8.30 19.69 3.31
CA ALA A 77 -7.79 18.42 2.78
C ALA A 77 -8.89 17.49 2.24
N ASN A 78 -10.04 17.41 2.91
CA ASN A 78 -11.15 16.56 2.46
C ASN A 78 -11.81 17.12 1.20
N GLU A 79 -11.97 18.43 1.08
CA GLU A 79 -12.50 19.07 -0.13
C GLU A 79 -11.58 18.84 -1.35
N GLU A 80 -10.26 18.93 -1.13
CA GLU A 80 -9.27 18.65 -2.16
C GLU A 80 -9.28 17.17 -2.57
N ILE A 81 -9.35 16.25 -1.59
CA ILE A 81 -9.49 14.81 -1.85
C ILE A 81 -10.70 14.55 -2.73
N GLU A 82 -11.90 15.02 -2.36
CA GLU A 82 -13.13 14.76 -3.14
C GLU A 82 -13.02 15.23 -4.59
N ARG A 83 -12.40 16.38 -4.82
CA ARG A 83 -12.17 16.91 -6.17
C ARG A 83 -11.21 16.03 -6.98
N ASP A 84 -10.27 15.37 -6.31
CA ASP A 84 -9.19 14.58 -6.91
C ASP A 84 -9.56 13.12 -7.15
N LEU A 85 -10.49 12.57 -6.36
CA LEU A 85 -10.89 11.16 -6.42
C LEU A 85 -11.28 10.71 -7.84
N HIS A 86 -12.13 11.47 -8.52
CA HIS A 86 -12.69 11.08 -9.82
C HIS A 86 -11.74 11.31 -11.00
N ARG A 87 -10.67 12.08 -10.80
CA ARG A 87 -9.62 12.28 -11.82
C ARG A 87 -8.35 11.48 -11.56
N SER A 88 -8.27 10.77 -10.43
CA SER A 88 -7.16 9.89 -10.09
C SER A 88 -7.39 8.51 -10.71
N LEU A 89 -6.52 8.10 -11.65
CA LEU A 89 -6.58 6.81 -12.34
C LEU A 89 -7.93 6.56 -13.06
N PRO A 90 -8.41 7.50 -13.90
CA PRO A 90 -9.74 7.44 -14.50
C PRO A 90 -9.91 6.29 -15.51
N GLU A 91 -8.85 5.62 -15.91
CA GLU A 91 -8.89 4.48 -16.84
C GLU A 91 -8.69 3.13 -16.13
N HIS A 92 -8.36 3.13 -14.84
CA HIS A 92 -8.05 1.90 -14.13
C HIS A 92 -9.33 1.22 -13.62
N PRO A 93 -9.62 -0.04 -14.00
CA PRO A 93 -10.90 -0.69 -13.70
C PRO A 93 -11.29 -0.70 -12.21
N ALA A 94 -10.30 -0.80 -11.32
CA ALA A 94 -10.55 -0.78 -9.87
C ALA A 94 -11.18 0.53 -9.37
N PHE A 95 -11.02 1.66 -10.08
CA PHE A 95 -11.53 2.98 -9.68
C PHE A 95 -12.70 3.45 -10.54
N GLN A 96 -13.25 2.57 -11.39
CA GLN A 96 -14.44 2.85 -12.22
C GLN A 96 -15.77 2.50 -11.54
N ASN A 97 -15.76 2.31 -10.22
CA ASN A 97 -16.94 1.98 -9.43
C ASN A 97 -16.85 2.64 -8.05
N GLU A 98 -18.01 2.77 -7.39
CA GLU A 98 -18.10 3.43 -6.08
C GLU A 98 -17.28 2.71 -5.00
N THR A 99 -17.11 1.39 -5.10
CA THR A 99 -16.33 0.64 -4.10
C THR A 99 -14.87 1.07 -4.09
N GLY A 100 -14.26 1.21 -5.27
CA GLY A 100 -12.88 1.66 -5.43
C GLY A 100 -12.68 3.11 -5.05
N ILE A 101 -13.57 4.00 -5.50
CA ILE A 101 -13.53 5.42 -5.14
C ILE A 101 -13.71 5.61 -3.63
N ALA A 102 -14.67 4.92 -3.02
CA ALA A 102 -14.86 4.96 -1.58
C ALA A 102 -13.66 4.38 -0.82
N ALA A 103 -12.96 3.38 -1.35
CA ALA A 103 -11.73 2.86 -0.76
C ALA A 103 -10.61 3.91 -0.79
N LEU A 104 -10.40 4.58 -1.92
CA LEU A 104 -9.41 5.64 -2.06
C LEU A 104 -9.71 6.82 -1.11
N ARG A 105 -10.99 7.23 -1.04
CA ARG A 105 -11.48 8.25 -0.10
C ARG A 105 -11.11 7.92 1.34
N ARG A 106 -11.44 6.71 1.81
CA ARG A 106 -11.15 6.29 3.20
C ARG A 106 -9.66 6.39 3.52
N VAL A 107 -8.79 5.92 2.62
CA VAL A 107 -7.34 5.93 2.85
C VAL A 107 -6.79 7.35 2.90
N LEU A 108 -7.13 8.18 1.91
CA LEU A 108 -6.61 9.56 1.83
C LEU A 108 -7.10 10.42 3.00
N THR A 109 -8.39 10.35 3.33
CA THR A 109 -8.98 11.09 4.45
C THR A 109 -8.42 10.64 5.79
N ALA A 110 -8.26 9.34 6.01
CA ALA A 110 -7.64 8.81 7.23
C ALA A 110 -6.17 9.26 7.36
N TYR A 111 -5.41 9.24 6.27
CA TYR A 111 -4.02 9.68 6.27
C TYR A 111 -3.88 11.18 6.58
N ALA A 112 -4.68 12.02 5.93
CA ALA A 112 -4.69 13.46 6.15
C ALA A 112 -5.08 13.82 7.59
N TYR A 113 -6.06 13.09 8.14
CA TYR A 113 -6.49 13.26 9.53
C TYR A 113 -5.40 12.84 10.53
N ARG A 114 -4.72 11.70 10.30
CA ARG A 114 -3.59 11.26 11.13
C ARG A 114 -2.41 12.22 11.10
N ASN A 115 -2.17 12.86 9.95
CA ASN A 115 -0.98 13.68 9.72
C ASN A 115 -1.37 15.13 9.37
N PRO A 116 -2.00 15.91 10.27
CA PRO A 116 -2.62 17.20 9.94
C PRO A 116 -1.62 18.27 9.48
N LYS A 117 -0.33 18.13 9.84
CA LYS A 117 0.73 19.03 9.35
C LYS A 117 1.03 18.84 7.87
N ILE A 118 0.82 17.64 7.34
CA ILE A 118 0.97 17.32 5.92
C ILE A 118 -0.38 17.49 5.23
N GLY A 119 -1.44 16.95 5.83
CA GLY A 119 -2.78 16.94 5.26
C GLY A 119 -2.83 16.07 3.99
N TYR A 120 -3.29 16.68 2.91
CA TYR A 120 -3.33 16.10 1.57
C TYR A 120 -2.53 16.97 0.61
N CYS A 121 -1.87 16.35 -0.36
CA CYS A 121 -1.13 17.04 -1.42
C CYS A 121 -1.52 16.41 -2.75
N GLN A 122 -1.71 17.26 -3.77
CA GLN A 122 -2.02 16.86 -5.14
C GLN A 122 -0.77 16.45 -5.93
#